data_AF-A0A0F9K8K8-F1
#
_entry.id   AF-A0A0F9K8K8-F1
#
_cell.length_a   1.000
_cell.length_b   1.000
_cell.length_c   1.000
_cell.angle_alpha   90.00
_cell.angle_beta   90.00
_cell.angle_gamma   90.00
#
_symmetry.space_group_name_H-M   'P 1'
#
loop_
_entity.id
_entity.type
_entity.pdbx_description
1 polymer ?
#
loop_
_entity_poly.entity_id
_entity_poly.type
_entity_poly.pdbx_seq_one_letter_code
_entity_poly.pdbx_strand_id
1 'polypeptide(L)'
;MATNIARNPTLLDLSKVLDPDGKIANIVEILNETNEELEDITFIEGNLPTGHRSTIRSGIPQPTWRKLYGGIQPTKGTNVQITDNTGMLNA
;
A
#
# COMPACT_ATOMS: atom_id res chain seq x y z
N MET A 1 7.26 13.28 -39.95
CA MET A 1 6.13 12.63 -39.24
C MET A 1 6.46 12.66 -37.76
N ALA A 2 5.92 13.63 -37.03
CA ALA A 2 6.17 13.81 -35.60
C ALA A 2 4.96 13.33 -34.82
N THR A 3 5.12 12.27 -34.04
CA THR A 3 4.09 11.68 -33.18
C THR A 3 3.99 12.47 -31.88
N ASN A 4 3.20 13.56 -31.88
CA ASN A 4 2.77 14.18 -30.64
C ASN A 4 1.61 13.35 -30.08
N ILE A 5 1.86 12.56 -29.05
CA ILE A 5 0.80 11.85 -28.31
C ILE A 5 0.09 12.93 -27.49
N ALA A 6 -1.06 13.41 -27.96
CA ALA A 6 -1.86 14.40 -27.25
C ALA A 6 -2.29 13.82 -25.90
N ARG A 7 -1.73 14.35 -24.81
CA ARG A 7 -2.08 13.98 -23.42
C ARG A 7 -3.34 14.68 -22.91
N ASN A 8 -3.77 15.73 -23.61
CA ASN A 8 -4.95 16.50 -23.25
C ASN A 8 -6.09 16.11 -24.19
N PRO A 9 -7.33 16.00 -23.70
CA PRO A 9 -8.47 15.65 -24.53
C PRO A 9 -8.60 16.64 -25.68
N THR A 10 -8.65 16.12 -26.89
CA THR A 10 -8.78 16.92 -28.10
C THR A 10 -10.25 17.01 -28.52
N LEU A 11 -10.59 17.99 -29.37
CA LEU A 11 -11.94 18.08 -29.95
C LEU A 11 -12.32 16.83 -30.77
N LEU A 12 -11.34 16.07 -31.25
CA LEU A 12 -11.53 14.79 -31.92
C LEU A 12 -11.89 13.66 -30.95
N ASP A 13 -11.41 13.72 -29.71
CA ASP A 13 -11.78 12.76 -28.68
C ASP A 13 -13.21 13.04 -28.17
N LEU A 14 -13.58 14.32 -28.08
CA LEU A 14 -14.96 14.73 -27.77
C LEU A 14 -15.94 14.30 -28.86
N SER A 15 -15.58 14.42 -30.14
CA SER A 15 -16.48 14.04 -31.24
C SER A 15 -16.69 12.52 -31.36
N LYS A 16 -15.75 11.70 -30.87
CA LYS A 16 -15.91 10.24 -30.79
C LYS A 16 -16.81 9.79 -29.64
N VAL A 17 -16.97 10.61 -28.61
CA VAL A 17 -17.82 10.34 -27.43
C VAL A 17 -19.27 10.80 -27.66
N LEU A 18 -19.51 11.66 -28.65
CA LEU A 18 -20.84 12.14 -29.00
C LEU A 18 -21.54 11.16 -29.94
N ASP A 19 -22.79 10.82 -29.62
CA ASP A 19 -23.71 10.09 -30.49
C ASP A 19 -24.09 10.96 -31.72
N PRO A 20 -24.41 10.41 -32.91
CA PRO A 20 -24.98 11.13 -34.05
C PRO A 20 -26.07 12.18 -33.74
N ASP A 21 -26.82 12.04 -32.65
CA ASP A 21 -27.83 13.00 -32.19
C ASP A 21 -27.28 14.15 -31.30
N GLY A 22 -25.95 14.25 -31.15
CA GLY A 22 -25.28 15.29 -30.35
C GLY A 22 -25.41 15.12 -28.84
N LYS A 23 -25.86 13.95 -28.37
CA LYS A 23 -25.92 13.58 -26.95
C LYS A 23 -24.66 12.79 -26.57
N ILE A 24 -24.30 12.83 -25.29
CA ILE A 24 -23.22 11.98 -24.75
C ILE A 24 -23.68 10.52 -24.92
N ALA A 25 -22.93 9.73 -25.69
CA ALA A 25 -23.26 8.33 -25.91
C ALA A 25 -23.13 7.54 -24.59
N ASN A 26 -23.96 6.51 -24.40
CA ASN A 26 -23.75 5.55 -23.31
C ASN A 26 -22.47 4.77 -23.61
N ILE A 27 -21.35 5.19 -23.01
CA ILE A 27 -20.07 4.50 -23.12
C ILE A 27 -20.17 3.20 -22.31
N VAL A 28 -20.05 2.06 -23.01
CA VAL A 28 -19.86 0.77 -22.34
C VAL A 28 -18.39 0.69 -21.94
N GLU A 29 -18.11 0.98 -20.67
CA GLU A 29 -16.76 1.00 -20.08
C GLU A 29 -16.21 -0.42 -19.93
N ILE A 30 -15.70 -1.00 -21.01
CA ILE A 30 -15.05 -2.34 -21.03
C ILE A 30 -13.61 -2.29 -20.48
N LEU A 31 -13.01 -1.10 -20.43
CA LEU A 31 -11.62 -0.90 -19.97
C LEU A 31 -11.52 -0.41 -18.52
N ASN A 32 -12.64 -0.35 -17.79
CA ASN A 32 -12.59 0.01 -16.38
C ASN A 32 -11.88 -1.11 -15.62
N GLU A 33 -10.70 -0.81 -15.06
CA GLU A 33 -9.98 -1.73 -14.21
C GLU A 33 -10.71 -1.84 -12.87
N THR A 34 -11.58 -2.85 -12.74
CA THR A 34 -12.22 -3.20 -11.47
C THR A 34 -11.22 -3.93 -10.59
N ASN A 35 -10.57 -3.20 -9.68
CA ASN A 35 -9.70 -3.79 -8.66
C ASN A 35 -10.53 -4.18 -7.43
N GLU A 36 -11.18 -5.34 -7.49
CA GLU A 36 -12.03 -5.86 -6.40
C GLU A 36 -11.26 -6.04 -5.08
N GLU A 37 -9.95 -6.30 -5.17
CA GLU A 37 -9.04 -6.41 -4.03
C GLU A 37 -9.04 -5.14 -3.15
N LEU A 38 -9.25 -3.96 -3.75
CA LEU A 38 -9.29 -2.71 -3.00
C LEU A 38 -10.55 -2.57 -2.14
N GLU A 39 -11.61 -3.32 -2.45
CA GLU A 39 -12.86 -3.31 -1.69
C GLU A 39 -12.81 -4.26 -0.48
N ASP A 40 -12.01 -5.33 -0.53
CA ASP A 40 -11.90 -6.33 0.56
C ASP A 40 -10.74 -6.05 1.54
N ILE A 41 -9.76 -5.23 1.16
CA ILE A 41 -8.63 -4.93 2.05
C ILE A 41 -9.06 -4.07 3.26
N THR A 42 -8.62 -4.49 4.44
CA THR A 42 -8.84 -3.71 5.67
C THR A 42 -7.82 -2.57 5.77
N PHE A 43 -8.32 -1.34 5.86
CA PHE A 43 -7.47 -0.17 6.08
C PHE A 43 -7.31 0.13 7.57
N ILE A 44 -6.08 0.48 7.98
CA ILE A 44 -5.75 0.91 9.34
C ILE A 44 -4.88 2.17 9.24
N GLU A 45 -5.12 3.14 10.11
CA GLU A 45 -4.31 4.36 10.18
C GLU A 45 -2.87 4.07 10.63
N GLY A 46 -1.90 4.62 9.90
CA GLY A 46 -0.48 4.55 10.27
C GLY A 46 -0.20 5.33 11.56
N ASN A 47 0.67 4.80 12.42
CA ASN A 47 1.08 5.48 13.66
C ASN A 47 2.30 6.40 13.49
N LEU A 48 2.83 6.51 12.28
CA LEU A 48 3.90 7.43 11.91
C LEU A 48 3.43 8.35 10.77
N PRO A 49 3.99 9.57 10.66
CA PRO A 49 3.67 10.47 9.54
C PRO A 49 3.94 9.89 8.15
N THR A 50 4.85 8.91 8.04
CA THR A 50 5.27 8.29 6.77
C THR A 50 4.96 6.80 6.68
N GLY A 51 4.18 6.24 7.61
CA GLY A 51 3.93 4.79 7.62
C GLY A 51 3.40 4.22 8.94
N HIS A 52 3.68 2.93 9.16
CA HIS A 52 3.31 2.22 10.38
C HIS A 52 4.53 1.50 10.96
N ARG A 53 4.67 1.56 12.29
CA ARG A 53 5.73 0.87 13.02
C ARG A 53 5.17 -0.17 13.98
N SER A 54 5.62 -1.40 13.77
CA SER A 54 5.30 -2.57 14.59
C SER A 54 6.52 -2.98 15.40
N THR A 55 6.32 -3.34 16.68
CA THR A 55 7.41 -3.90 17.50
C THR A 55 7.16 -5.39 17.70
N ILE A 56 8.12 -6.22 17.29
CA ILE A 56 8.05 -7.66 17.47
C ILE A 56 9.14 -8.13 18.43
N ARG A 57 8.88 -9.22 19.15
CA ARG A 57 9.90 -9.88 19.96
C ARG A 57 10.75 -10.77 19.05
N SER A 58 12.06 -10.53 19.03
CA SER A 58 13.01 -11.27 18.19
C SER A 58 13.70 -12.40 18.95
N GLY A 59 13.78 -12.33 20.29
CA GLY A 59 14.44 -13.36 21.08
C GLY A 59 13.85 -13.49 22.49
N ILE A 60 13.73 -14.74 22.93
CA ILE A 60 13.41 -15.09 24.32
C ILE A 60 14.71 -15.41 25.08
N PRO A 61 14.83 -15.01 26.36
CA PRO A 61 16.01 -15.34 27.15
C PRO A 61 16.13 -16.86 27.32
N GLN A 62 17.33 -17.40 27.13
CA GLN A 62 17.60 -18.81 27.36
C GLN A 62 17.80 -19.08 28.87
N PRO A 63 17.12 -20.07 29.46
CA PRO A 63 17.34 -20.46 30.84
C PRO A 63 18.66 -21.23 30.99
N THR A 64 19.27 -21.18 32.17
CA THR A 64 20.51 -21.90 32.47
C THR A 64 20.38 -22.67 33.78
N TRP A 65 20.96 -23.88 33.82
CA TRP A 65 21.02 -24.69 35.03
C TRP A 65 22.02 -24.11 36.04
N ARG A 66 21.66 -24.08 37.32
CA ARG A 66 22.49 -23.54 38.41
C ARG A 66 22.89 -24.60 39.41
N LYS A 67 24.15 -24.56 39.85
CA LYS A 67 24.67 -25.32 40.99
C LYS A 67 24.23 -24.69 42.32
N LEU A 68 24.17 -25.49 43.38
CA LEU A 68 23.86 -24.99 44.72
C LEU A 68 24.89 -23.90 45.12
N TYR A 69 24.39 -22.73 45.54
CA TYR A 69 25.18 -21.51 45.84
C TYR A 69 25.94 -20.85 44.67
N GLY A 70 25.78 -21.32 43.42
CA GLY A 70 26.38 -20.69 42.24
C GLY A 70 25.54 -19.54 41.68
N GLY A 71 26.14 -18.41 41.29
CA GLY A 71 25.44 -17.32 40.61
C GLY A 71 24.92 -17.73 39.21
N ILE A 72 23.91 -17.00 38.71
CA ILE A 72 23.43 -17.10 37.32
C ILE A 72 23.63 -15.72 36.67
N GLN A 73 24.08 -15.70 35.43
CA GLN A 73 24.13 -14.46 34.64
C GLN A 73 22.72 -14.05 34.20
N PRO A 74 22.30 -12.80 34.41
CA PRO A 74 20.98 -12.35 33.96
C PRO A 74 20.91 -12.35 32.43
N THR A 75 19.82 -12.88 31.89
CA THR A 75 19.51 -12.82 30.46
C THR A 75 18.25 -11.97 30.23
N LYS A 76 18.14 -11.33 29.07
CA LYS A 76 17.02 -10.45 28.71
C LYS A 76 16.53 -10.77 27.30
N GLY A 77 15.22 -10.65 27.08
CA GLY A 77 14.63 -10.78 25.75
C GLY A 77 15.01 -9.60 24.84
N THR A 78 15.01 -9.84 23.54
CA THR A 78 15.30 -8.83 22.52
C THR A 78 14.04 -8.52 21.72
N ASN A 79 13.81 -7.23 21.45
CA ASN A 79 12.72 -6.75 20.60
C ASN A 79 13.32 -6.02 19.40
N VAL A 80 12.65 -6.09 18.26
CA VAL A 80 13.01 -5.42 17.01
C VAL A 80 11.82 -4.60 16.53
N GLN A 81 12.09 -3.43 15.96
CA GLN A 81 11.08 -2.56 15.36
C GLN A 81 11.13 -2.72 13.84
N ILE A 82 9.97 -2.92 13.21
CA ILE A 82 9.78 -2.97 11.76
C ILE A 82 8.98 -1.75 11.37
N THR A 83 9.39 -1.06 10.31
CA THR A 83 8.70 0.12 9.79
C THR A 83 8.28 -0.15 8.35
N ASP A 84 6.98 -0.03 8.11
CA ASP A 84 6.35 -0.12 6.80
C ASP A 84 6.06 1.30 6.29
N ASN A 85 6.54 1.65 5.10
CA ASN A 85 6.41 2.99 4.54
C ASN A 85 5.18 3.10 3.62
N THR A 86 4.51 4.25 3.63
CA THR A 86 3.40 4.56 2.72
C THR A 86 3.73 5.72 1.78
N GLY A 87 3.00 5.83 0.66
CA GLY A 87 3.16 6.88 -0.35
C GLY A 87 1.82 7.28 -0.97
N MET A 88 1.73 8.52 -1.45
CA MET A 88 0.53 9.06 -2.10
C MET A 88 0.65 8.94 -3.63
N LEU A 89 -0.35 8.35 -4.28
CA LEU A 89 -0.48 8.28 -5.73
C LEU A 89 -1.58 9.26 -6.19
N ASN A 90 -1.20 10.31 -6.90
CA ASN A 90 -2.11 11.27 -7.53
C ASN A 90 -1.75 11.40 -9.02
N ALA A 91 -2.75 11.59 -9.88
CA ALA A 91 -2.62 11.83 -11.33
C ALA A 91 -3.26 13.17 -11.73
#